data_AF-A0A6J5YIC7-F1
#
_entry.id   AF-A0A6J5YIC7-F1
#
_cell.length_a   1.000
_cell.length_b   1.000
_cell.length_c   1.000
_cell.angle_alpha   90.00
_cell.angle_beta   90.00
_cell.angle_gamma   90.00
#
_symmetry.space_group_name_H-M   'P 1'
#
loop_
_entity.id
_entity.type
_entity.pdbx_description
1 polymer ?
#
loop_
_entity_poly.entity_id
_entity_poly.type
_entity_poly.pdbx_seq_one_letter_code
_entity_poly.pdbx_strand_id
1 'polypeptide(L)'
;MCMAAGLEPPAKLGVHGFLLVGGEKMSKTRLNQIFPADLVADFGVDGFRYHFLRDNSFGPDGDFSYESMVTRYNTDLANNFGNLLSRVATVVGKKCDGIGPAPALDSPLAAVAAESLRDATAAWADLAPSVALEATWRLIGAANAHLENNEPWKMESGPELDAVMGDALEVIRIVSIMATPAMPNTCAHVWSRIGLSGRPDEQRLPAAATWGGYPGGLPVIKGDPLFPRMKAAESSQ
;
A
#
# COMPACT_ATOMS: atom_id res chain seq x y z
N MET A 1 13.45 -30.10 -23.35
CA MET A 1 14.40 -30.55 -22.31
C MET A 1 13.71 -31.31 -21.18
N CYS A 2 12.74 -30.74 -20.45
CA CYS A 2 12.05 -31.45 -19.35
C CYS A 2 11.47 -32.81 -19.78
N MET A 3 10.67 -32.85 -20.85
CA MET A 3 10.08 -34.11 -21.35
C MET A 3 11.14 -35.15 -21.75
N ALA A 4 12.26 -34.72 -22.33
CA ALA A 4 13.36 -35.61 -22.70
C ALA A 4 14.11 -36.17 -21.47
N ALA A 5 14.06 -35.47 -20.34
CA ALA A 5 14.61 -35.90 -19.07
C ALA A 5 13.58 -36.61 -18.17
N GLY A 6 12.35 -36.87 -18.64
CA GLY A 6 11.27 -37.46 -17.84
C GLY A 6 10.71 -36.54 -16.74
N LEU A 7 10.85 -35.22 -16.90
CA LEU A 7 10.36 -34.22 -15.95
C LEU A 7 9.12 -33.48 -16.50
N GLU A 8 8.19 -33.16 -15.60
CA GLU A 8 7.03 -32.32 -15.89
C GLU A 8 7.47 -30.88 -16.24
N PRO A 9 6.90 -30.27 -17.29
CA PRO A 9 7.15 -28.87 -17.61
C PRO A 9 6.44 -27.91 -16.62
N PRO A 10 6.83 -26.62 -16.59
CA PRO A 10 6.13 -25.61 -15.79
C PRO A 10 4.62 -25.55 -16.13
N ALA A 11 3.76 -25.56 -15.11
CA ALA A 11 2.31 -25.54 -15.28
C ALA A 11 1.76 -24.16 -15.71
N LYS A 12 2.46 -23.08 -15.37
CA LYS A 12 2.11 -21.71 -15.73
C LYS A 12 3.37 -20.92 -16.08
N LEU A 13 3.27 -20.04 -17.07
CA LEU A 13 4.32 -19.09 -17.47
C LEU A 13 3.75 -17.68 -17.38
N GLY A 14 4.30 -16.85 -16.49
CA GLY A 14 3.99 -15.43 -16.44
C GLY A 14 4.90 -14.68 -17.40
N VAL A 15 4.32 -14.03 -18.41
CA VAL A 15 5.05 -13.23 -19.40
C VAL A 15 4.51 -11.81 -19.34
N HIS A 16 5.38 -10.85 -18.99
CA HIS A 16 5.07 -9.43 -18.99
C HIS A 16 5.58 -8.76 -20.27
N GLY A 17 5.03 -7.59 -20.60
CA GLY A 17 5.51 -6.79 -21.72
C GLY A 17 6.83 -6.11 -21.44
N PHE A 18 7.35 -5.40 -22.45
CA PHE A 18 8.52 -4.56 -22.30
C PHE A 18 8.19 -3.27 -21.56
N LEU A 19 9.19 -2.75 -20.84
CA LEU A 19 9.15 -1.40 -20.31
C LEU A 19 9.74 -0.45 -21.35
N LEU A 20 8.93 0.52 -21.77
CA LEU A 20 9.28 1.60 -22.69
C LEU A 20 9.59 2.86 -21.88
N VAL A 21 10.39 3.76 -22.45
CA VAL A 21 10.67 5.10 -21.89
C VAL A 21 10.38 6.11 -22.98
N GLY A 22 9.35 6.94 -22.78
CA GLY A 22 8.88 7.88 -23.79
C GLY A 22 8.39 7.18 -25.06
N GLY A 23 7.79 5.99 -24.92
CA GLY A 23 7.32 5.16 -26.03
C GLY A 23 8.40 4.40 -26.79
N GLU A 24 9.69 4.54 -26.43
CA GLU A 24 10.79 3.83 -27.07
C GLU A 24 11.35 2.69 -26.20
N LYS A 25 11.80 1.61 -26.83
CA LYS A 25 12.55 0.55 -26.13
C LYS A 25 13.88 1.10 -25.62
N MET A 26 14.18 0.83 -24.35
CA MET A 26 15.48 1.16 -23.76
C MET A 26 16.62 0.51 -24.57
N SER A 27 17.69 1.28 -24.81
CA SER A 27 18.91 0.74 -25.45
C SER A 27 20.15 1.26 -24.73
N LYS A 28 21.17 0.40 -24.60
CA LYS A 28 22.43 0.71 -23.89
C LYS A 28 23.21 1.91 -24.47
N THR A 29 22.88 2.35 -25.68
CA THR A 29 23.60 3.40 -26.42
C THR A 29 22.80 4.69 -26.56
N ARG A 30 21.52 4.73 -26.17
CA ARG A 30 20.69 5.95 -26.21
C ARG A 30 20.65 6.62 -24.84
N LEU A 31 20.47 7.95 -24.83
CA LEU A 31 20.31 8.80 -23.65
C LEU A 31 19.04 8.52 -22.81
N ASN A 32 18.24 7.51 -23.17
CA ASN A 32 16.98 7.15 -22.49
C ASN A 32 17.16 6.03 -21.45
N GLN A 33 18.38 5.81 -20.97
CA GLN A 33 18.66 4.76 -19.99
C GLN A 33 18.28 5.23 -18.58
N ILE A 34 17.51 4.40 -17.88
CA ILE A 34 17.09 4.65 -16.50
C ILE A 34 17.58 3.49 -15.66
N PHE A 35 18.51 3.75 -14.74
CA PHE A 35 19.04 2.71 -13.87
C PHE A 35 18.13 2.56 -12.65
N PRO A 36 17.73 1.32 -12.28
CA PRO A 36 16.95 1.09 -11.07
C PRO A 36 17.59 1.66 -9.80
N ALA A 37 18.92 1.69 -9.73
CA ALA A 37 19.65 2.23 -8.58
C ALA A 37 19.37 3.72 -8.36
N ASP A 38 19.25 4.51 -9.44
CA ASP A 38 18.97 5.94 -9.37
C ASP A 38 17.55 6.16 -8.84
N LEU A 39 16.58 5.42 -9.35
CA LEU A 39 15.20 5.48 -8.87
C LEU A 39 15.06 5.01 -7.41
N VAL A 40 15.80 3.98 -6.99
CA VAL A 40 15.78 3.53 -5.60
C VAL A 40 16.39 4.58 -4.65
N ALA A 41 17.41 5.33 -5.10
CA ALA A 41 17.98 6.41 -4.31
C ALA A 41 16.96 7.53 -4.05
N ASP A 42 16.13 7.86 -5.05
CA ASP A 42 15.16 8.95 -4.97
C ASP A 42 13.84 8.55 -4.28
N PHE A 43 13.32 7.35 -4.58
CA PHE A 43 11.99 6.91 -4.16
C PHE A 43 11.99 5.83 -3.06
N GLY A 44 13.17 5.31 -2.72
CA GLY A 44 13.31 4.11 -1.90
C GLY A 44 12.86 2.84 -2.62
N VAL A 45 13.28 1.69 -2.08
CA VAL A 45 13.00 0.37 -2.70
C VAL A 45 11.51 0.06 -2.79
N ASP A 46 10.73 0.45 -1.78
CA ASP A 46 9.30 0.17 -1.75
C ASP A 46 8.52 1.12 -2.68
N GLY A 47 8.91 2.39 -2.78
CA GLY A 47 8.34 3.32 -3.76
C GLY A 47 8.60 2.86 -5.20
N PHE A 48 9.82 2.39 -5.47
CA PHE A 48 10.19 1.75 -6.73
C PHE A 48 9.31 0.53 -7.04
N ARG A 49 9.26 -0.44 -6.12
CA ARG A 49 8.48 -1.68 -6.31
C ARG A 49 6.99 -1.38 -6.51
N TYR A 50 6.44 -0.48 -5.71
CA TYR A 50 5.04 -0.09 -5.79
C TYR A 50 4.71 0.48 -7.17
N HIS A 51 5.49 1.44 -7.66
CA HIS A 51 5.25 2.05 -8.96
C HIS A 51 5.22 1.00 -10.07
N PHE A 52 6.24 0.14 -10.16
CA PHE A 52 6.30 -0.86 -11.24
C PHE A 52 5.21 -1.91 -11.16
N LEU A 53 4.73 -2.27 -9.97
CA LEU A 53 3.60 -3.18 -9.80
C LEU A 53 2.23 -2.50 -10.01
N ARG A 54 2.13 -1.20 -9.74
CA ARG A 54 0.86 -0.45 -9.76
C ARG A 54 0.53 0.15 -11.12
N ASP A 55 1.53 0.68 -11.82
CA ASP A 55 1.34 1.47 -13.05
C ASP A 55 1.45 0.62 -14.33
N ASN A 56 2.03 -0.57 -14.23
CA ASN A 56 2.20 -1.46 -15.39
C ASN A 56 1.22 -2.62 -15.30
N SER A 57 0.35 -2.73 -16.29
CA SER A 57 -0.50 -3.91 -16.47
C SER A 57 0.35 -5.10 -16.91
N PHE A 58 0.08 -6.27 -16.34
CA PHE A 58 0.78 -7.49 -16.72
C PHE A 58 0.34 -7.96 -18.11
N GLY A 59 1.29 -8.15 -19.03
CA GLY A 59 1.05 -8.64 -20.39
C GLY A 59 1.43 -7.62 -21.48
N PRO A 60 0.73 -6.47 -21.61
CA PRO A 60 1.09 -5.41 -22.55
C PRO A 60 2.42 -4.74 -22.19
N ASP A 61 3.02 -4.05 -23.18
CA ASP A 61 4.14 -3.14 -22.92
C ASP A 61 3.66 -1.97 -22.04
N GLY A 62 4.46 -1.58 -21.07
CA GLY A 62 4.22 -0.42 -20.19
C GLY A 62 5.15 0.72 -20.56
N ASP A 63 4.70 1.96 -20.36
CA ASP A 63 5.52 3.15 -20.57
C ASP A 63 5.89 3.78 -19.23
N PHE A 64 7.16 4.12 -19.08
CA PHE A 64 7.71 4.76 -17.88
C PHE A 64 8.05 6.21 -18.17
N SER A 65 7.66 7.09 -17.24
CA SER A 65 8.23 8.41 -17.10
C SER A 65 8.53 8.72 -15.64
N TYR A 66 9.61 9.45 -15.37
CA TYR A 66 9.95 9.89 -14.02
C TYR A 66 8.81 10.74 -13.41
N GLU A 67 8.15 11.56 -14.22
CA GLU A 67 7.00 12.37 -13.81
C GLU A 67 5.80 11.51 -13.36
N SER A 68 5.48 10.43 -14.09
CA SER A 68 4.42 9.50 -13.68
C SER A 68 4.75 8.83 -12.35
N MET A 69 6.03 8.48 -12.13
CA MET A 69 6.49 7.89 -10.88
C MET A 69 6.41 8.88 -9.71
N VAL A 70 6.84 10.13 -9.89
CA VAL A 70 6.66 11.20 -8.88
C VAL A 70 5.20 11.43 -8.56
N THR A 71 4.35 11.47 -9.59
CA THR A 71 2.90 11.64 -9.42
C THR A 71 2.33 10.50 -8.59
N ARG A 72 2.59 9.24 -9.00
CA ARG A 72 2.11 8.04 -8.30
C ARG A 72 2.59 7.97 -6.86
N TYR A 73 3.86 8.29 -6.62
CA TYR A 73 4.44 8.34 -5.28
C TYR A 73 3.71 9.37 -4.41
N ASN A 74 3.53 10.59 -4.92
CA ASN A 74 2.87 11.65 -4.18
C ASN A 74 1.39 11.36 -3.93
N THR A 75 0.64 10.87 -4.92
CA THR A 75 -0.79 10.62 -4.79
C THR A 75 -1.07 9.41 -3.91
N ASP A 76 -0.48 8.26 -4.23
CA ASP A 76 -0.91 6.99 -3.66
C ASP A 76 -0.17 6.69 -2.35
N LEU A 77 1.11 7.09 -2.26
CA LEU A 77 1.92 6.80 -1.08
C LEU A 77 1.88 7.97 -0.09
N ALA A 78 2.27 9.17 -0.49
CA ALA A 78 2.35 10.30 0.43
C ALA A 78 0.97 10.84 0.86
N ASN A 79 0.12 11.19 -0.10
CA ASN A 79 -1.16 11.86 0.17
C ASN A 79 -2.27 10.90 0.65
N ASN A 80 -2.17 9.61 0.31
CA ASN A 80 -3.13 8.59 0.75
C ASN A 80 -2.58 7.78 1.93
N PHE A 81 -1.79 6.73 1.71
CA PHE A 81 -1.44 5.78 2.77
C PHE A 81 -0.63 6.44 3.91
N GLY A 82 0.38 7.24 3.57
CA GLY A 82 1.21 7.96 4.53
C GLY A 82 0.42 9.01 5.33
N ASN A 83 -0.47 9.74 4.66
CA ASN A 83 -1.35 10.71 5.31
C ASN A 83 -2.33 10.03 6.27
N LEU A 84 -2.93 8.89 5.88
CA LEU A 84 -3.83 8.12 6.74
C LEU A 84 -3.14 7.75 8.06
N LEU A 85 -1.95 7.11 8.00
CA LEU A 85 -1.20 6.78 9.21
C LEU A 85 -0.86 8.01 10.05
N SER A 86 -0.40 9.09 9.41
CA SER A 86 0.00 10.33 10.09
C SER A 86 -1.16 10.96 10.86
N ARG A 87 -2.34 11.02 10.25
CA ARG A 87 -3.56 11.54 10.87
C ARG A 87 -4.02 10.66 12.01
N VAL A 88 -4.06 9.34 11.78
CA VAL A 88 -4.46 8.37 12.81
C VAL A 88 -3.54 8.46 14.03
N ALA A 89 -2.23 8.39 13.84
CA ALA A 89 -1.26 8.48 14.92
C ALA A 89 -1.34 9.84 15.66
N THR A 90 -1.61 10.93 14.93
CA THR A 90 -1.75 12.26 15.54
C THR A 90 -3.01 12.36 16.41
N VAL A 91 -4.15 11.84 15.95
CA VAL A 91 -5.40 11.88 16.71
C VAL A 91 -5.32 10.95 17.91
N VAL A 92 -4.88 9.70 17.73
CA VAL A 92 -4.70 8.74 18.83
C VAL A 92 -3.74 9.30 19.89
N GLY A 93 -2.62 9.87 19.48
CA GLY A 93 -1.66 10.49 20.40
C GLY A 93 -2.19 11.69 21.19
N LYS A 94 -3.16 12.44 20.64
CA LYS A 94 -3.71 13.64 21.28
C LYS A 94 -4.97 13.36 22.10
N LYS A 95 -5.76 12.37 21.71
CA LYS A 95 -7.15 12.21 22.18
C LYS A 95 -7.48 10.81 22.70
N CYS A 96 -6.62 9.81 22.45
CA CYS A 96 -6.75 8.45 22.96
C CYS A 96 -5.54 8.07 23.82
N ASP A 97 -4.87 9.05 24.45
CA ASP A 97 -3.68 8.87 25.30
C ASP A 97 -2.52 8.10 24.64
N GLY A 98 -2.44 8.13 23.31
CA GLY A 98 -1.44 7.37 22.55
C GLY A 98 -1.73 5.87 22.47
N ILE A 99 -2.89 5.42 22.93
CA ILE A 99 -3.34 4.03 22.92
C ILE A 99 -4.40 3.86 21.83
N GLY A 100 -4.13 2.94 20.91
CA GLY A 100 -5.03 2.61 19.80
C GLY A 100 -6.29 1.90 20.29
N PRO A 101 -7.49 2.41 20.00
CA PRO A 101 -8.75 1.70 20.29
C PRO A 101 -8.98 0.52 19.34
N ALA A 102 -9.84 -0.41 19.75
CA ALA A 102 -10.28 -1.52 18.90
C ALA A 102 -11.35 -1.05 17.89
N PRO A 103 -11.43 -1.68 16.70
CA PRO A 103 -12.45 -1.33 15.71
C PRO A 103 -13.87 -1.71 16.16
N ALA A 104 -14.86 -1.01 15.63
CA ALA A 104 -16.26 -1.41 15.76
C ALA A 104 -16.54 -2.63 14.88
N LEU A 105 -17.20 -3.66 15.41
CA LEU A 105 -17.50 -4.88 14.64
C LEU A 105 -18.52 -4.64 13.52
N ASP A 106 -19.38 -3.64 13.69
CA ASP A 106 -20.41 -3.20 12.76
C ASP A 106 -20.00 -1.99 11.91
N SER A 107 -18.68 -1.70 11.85
CA SER A 107 -18.14 -0.61 11.04
C SER A 107 -18.59 -0.71 9.58
N PRO A 108 -18.98 0.41 8.94
CA PRO A 108 -19.27 0.42 7.51
C PRO A 108 -18.06 0.06 6.65
N LEU A 109 -16.83 0.16 7.19
CA LEU A 109 -15.60 -0.20 6.48
C LEU A 109 -15.38 -1.71 6.41
N ALA A 110 -16.04 -2.51 7.25
CA ALA A 110 -15.90 -3.97 7.26
C ALA A 110 -16.31 -4.60 5.91
N ALA A 111 -17.41 -4.12 5.31
CA ALA A 111 -17.86 -4.60 4.00
C ALA A 111 -16.87 -4.24 2.88
N VAL A 112 -16.35 -3.00 2.91
CA VAL A 112 -15.34 -2.54 1.93
C VAL A 112 -14.05 -3.34 2.07
N ALA A 113 -13.62 -3.64 3.30
CA ALA A 113 -12.44 -4.45 3.56
C ALA A 113 -12.59 -5.87 3.01
N ALA A 114 -13.75 -6.50 3.23
CA ALA A 114 -14.04 -7.83 2.70
C ALA A 114 -14.05 -7.86 1.16
N GLU A 115 -14.65 -6.85 0.52
CA GLU A 115 -14.66 -6.73 -0.94
C GLU A 115 -13.25 -6.50 -1.51
N SER A 116 -12.50 -5.55 -0.94
CA SER A 116 -11.12 -5.28 -1.33
C SER A 116 -10.21 -6.49 -1.15
N LEU A 117 -10.35 -7.25 -0.05
CA LEU A 117 -9.59 -8.48 0.17
C LEU A 117 -9.90 -9.54 -0.91
N ARG A 118 -11.18 -9.77 -1.19
CA ARG A 118 -11.61 -10.73 -2.22
C ARG A 118 -11.03 -10.37 -3.58
N ASP A 119 -11.21 -9.12 -4.00
CA ASP A 119 -10.83 -8.66 -5.33
C ASP A 119 -9.30 -8.62 -5.48
N ALA A 120 -8.57 -8.18 -4.45
CA ALA A 120 -7.11 -8.20 -4.47
C ALA A 120 -6.55 -9.64 -4.50
N THR A 121 -7.15 -10.56 -3.75
CA THR A 121 -6.73 -11.97 -3.74
C THR A 121 -6.92 -12.62 -5.11
N ALA A 122 -8.06 -12.37 -5.75
CA ALA A 122 -8.32 -12.85 -7.11
C ALA A 122 -7.31 -12.27 -8.12
N ALA A 123 -7.07 -10.96 -8.07
CA ALA A 123 -6.13 -10.30 -8.96
C ALA A 123 -4.68 -10.80 -8.79
N TRP A 124 -4.23 -11.05 -7.56
CA TRP A 124 -2.91 -11.66 -7.33
C TRP A 124 -2.82 -13.09 -7.89
N ALA A 125 -3.89 -13.88 -7.78
CA ALA A 125 -3.93 -15.23 -8.34
C ALA A 125 -3.87 -15.26 -9.88
N ASP A 126 -4.37 -14.20 -10.52
CA ASP A 126 -4.37 -13.99 -11.97
C ASP A 126 -3.15 -13.21 -12.49
N LEU A 127 -2.11 -13.01 -11.65
CA LEU A 127 -0.91 -12.25 -11.99
C LEU A 127 -1.20 -10.80 -12.43
N ALA A 128 -2.22 -10.16 -11.84
CA ALA A 128 -2.61 -8.78 -12.09
C ALA A 128 -2.28 -7.87 -10.87
N PRO A 129 -0.99 -7.59 -10.61
CA PRO A 129 -0.58 -6.80 -9.44
C PRO A 129 -1.17 -5.38 -9.42
N SER A 130 -1.32 -4.74 -10.59
CA SER A 130 -1.87 -3.39 -10.69
C SER A 130 -3.31 -3.34 -10.18
N VAL A 131 -4.13 -4.31 -10.59
CA VAL A 131 -5.52 -4.49 -10.15
C VAL A 131 -5.58 -4.85 -8.67
N ALA A 132 -4.69 -5.71 -8.19
CA ALA A 132 -4.66 -6.10 -6.79
C ALA A 132 -4.31 -4.93 -5.85
N LEU A 133 -3.35 -4.11 -6.25
CA LEU A 133 -2.97 -2.89 -5.52
C LEU A 133 -4.07 -1.84 -5.61
N GLU A 134 -4.76 -1.70 -6.74
CA GLU A 134 -5.91 -0.80 -6.86
C GLU A 134 -7.06 -1.19 -5.90
N ALA A 135 -7.42 -2.48 -5.85
CA ALA A 135 -8.40 -3.00 -4.91
C ALA A 135 -7.99 -2.75 -3.45
N THR A 136 -6.70 -2.87 -3.14
CA THR A 136 -6.16 -2.54 -1.82
C THR A 136 -6.28 -1.03 -1.51
N TRP A 137 -5.97 -0.16 -2.47
CA TRP A 137 -6.03 1.30 -2.31
C TRP A 137 -7.45 1.85 -2.17
N ARG A 138 -8.44 1.15 -2.73
CA ARG A 138 -9.86 1.46 -2.50
C ARG A 138 -10.22 1.49 -1.01
N LEU A 139 -9.67 0.55 -0.22
CA LEU A 139 -9.89 0.51 1.23
C LEU A 139 -9.23 1.71 1.94
N ILE A 140 -8.03 2.12 1.51
CA ILE A 140 -7.35 3.32 2.01
C ILE A 140 -8.18 4.57 1.71
N GLY A 141 -8.74 4.66 0.50
CA GLY A 141 -9.64 5.75 0.11
C GLY A 141 -10.89 5.80 0.98
N ALA A 142 -11.53 4.66 1.23
CA ALA A 142 -12.70 4.56 2.10
C ALA A 142 -12.39 4.98 3.54
N ALA A 143 -11.24 4.59 4.09
CA ALA A 143 -10.81 5.03 5.42
C ALA A 143 -10.54 6.54 5.48
N ASN A 144 -9.87 7.12 4.47
CA ASN A 144 -9.68 8.56 4.43
C ASN A 144 -11.03 9.29 4.37
N ALA A 145 -11.96 8.85 3.53
CA ALA A 145 -13.31 9.42 3.47
C ALA A 145 -14.06 9.28 4.80
N HIS A 146 -13.92 8.13 5.48
CA HIS A 146 -14.50 7.91 6.80
C HIS A 146 -13.94 8.91 7.83
N LEU A 147 -12.63 9.18 7.83
CA LEU A 147 -12.05 10.23 8.68
C LEU A 147 -12.54 11.63 8.31
N GLU A 148 -12.66 11.96 7.02
CA GLU A 148 -13.21 13.26 6.59
C GLU A 148 -14.66 13.46 7.04
N ASN A 149 -15.50 12.43 6.92
CA ASN A 149 -16.92 12.54 7.25
C ASN A 149 -17.18 12.65 8.76
N ASN A 150 -16.31 12.08 9.59
CA ASN A 150 -16.47 12.10 11.06
C ASN A 150 -15.65 13.20 11.74
N GLU A 151 -14.67 13.79 11.05
CA GLU A 151 -13.79 14.85 11.57
C GLU A 151 -13.23 14.59 12.98
N PRO A 152 -12.55 13.44 13.26
CA PRO A 152 -12.11 13.07 14.61
C PRO A 152 -11.15 14.07 15.28
N TRP A 153 -10.48 14.93 14.51
CA TRP A 153 -9.69 16.05 15.05
C TRP A 153 -10.55 17.13 15.72
N LYS A 154 -11.86 17.18 15.48
CA LYS A 154 -12.83 18.07 16.16
C LYS A 154 -13.64 17.38 17.26
N MET A 155 -13.73 16.05 17.24
CA MET A 155 -14.50 15.29 18.24
C MET A 155 -13.86 15.35 19.64
N GLU A 156 -14.66 15.26 20.69
CA GLU A 156 -14.13 15.08 22.05
C GLU A 156 -13.66 13.64 22.27
N SER A 157 -12.75 13.44 23.22
CA SER A 157 -12.33 12.10 23.63
C SER A 157 -13.52 11.30 24.16
N GLY A 158 -13.68 10.07 23.68
CA GLY A 158 -14.77 9.21 24.10
C GLY A 158 -15.11 8.12 23.07
N PRO A 159 -16.19 7.36 23.31
CA PRO A 159 -16.51 6.15 22.55
C PRO A 159 -16.69 6.36 21.04
N GLU A 160 -17.27 7.49 20.64
CA GLU A 160 -17.48 7.79 19.21
C GLU A 160 -16.16 8.02 18.48
N LEU A 161 -15.24 8.77 19.10
CA LEU A 161 -13.90 8.98 18.58
C LEU A 161 -13.14 7.65 18.52
N ASP A 162 -13.24 6.85 19.57
CA ASP A 162 -12.54 5.57 19.67
C ASP A 162 -13.01 4.60 18.58
N ALA A 163 -14.30 4.57 18.26
CA ALA A 163 -14.84 3.77 17.16
C ALA A 163 -14.22 4.18 15.80
N VAL A 164 -14.24 5.48 15.49
CA VAL A 164 -13.66 6.02 14.24
C VAL A 164 -12.15 5.72 14.15
N MET A 165 -11.43 5.87 15.26
CA MET A 165 -9.98 5.64 15.27
C MET A 165 -9.63 4.15 15.22
N GLY A 166 -10.43 3.30 15.87
CA GLY A 166 -10.25 1.85 15.85
C GLY A 166 -10.46 1.29 14.46
N ASP A 167 -11.50 1.77 13.76
CA ASP A 167 -11.78 1.41 12.38
C ASP A 167 -10.62 1.79 11.44
N ALA A 168 -10.04 2.98 11.61
CA ALA A 168 -8.90 3.42 10.83
C ALA A 168 -7.63 2.60 11.11
N LEU A 169 -7.39 2.23 12.38
CA LEU A 169 -6.29 1.33 12.76
C LEU A 169 -6.45 -0.06 12.17
N GLU A 170 -7.67 -0.58 12.13
CA GLU A 170 -7.97 -1.86 11.51
C GLU A 170 -7.74 -1.83 10.00
N VAL A 171 -8.13 -0.75 9.32
CA VAL A 171 -7.79 -0.56 7.90
C VAL A 171 -6.28 -0.53 7.70
N ILE A 172 -5.53 0.21 8.52
CA ILE A 172 -4.07 0.26 8.42
C ILE A 172 -3.45 -1.14 8.58
N ARG A 173 -3.95 -1.94 9.53
CA ARG A 173 -3.52 -3.33 9.73
C ARG A 173 -3.78 -4.19 8.49
N ILE A 174 -5.00 -4.19 7.97
CA ILE A 174 -5.40 -4.99 6.80
C ILE A 174 -4.59 -4.59 5.57
N VAL A 175 -4.47 -3.28 5.29
CA VAL A 175 -3.71 -2.74 4.18
C VAL A 175 -2.23 -3.12 4.28
N SER A 176 -1.64 -3.11 5.48
CA SER A 176 -0.25 -3.52 5.69
C SER A 176 -0.03 -4.98 5.29
N ILE A 177 -1.00 -5.88 5.54
CA ILE A 177 -0.93 -7.27 5.08
C ILE A 177 -1.06 -7.33 3.55
N MET A 178 -2.08 -6.70 3.00
CA MET A 178 -2.41 -6.77 1.57
C MET A 178 -1.36 -6.15 0.65
N ALA A 179 -0.71 -5.06 1.09
CA ALA A 179 0.30 -4.34 0.32
C ALA A 179 1.74 -4.89 0.51
N THR A 180 1.95 -5.82 1.44
CA THR A 180 3.27 -6.42 1.73
C THR A 180 3.99 -7.00 0.51
N PRO A 181 3.32 -7.68 -0.45
CA PRO A 181 3.99 -8.16 -1.67
C PRO A 181 4.69 -7.04 -2.46
N ALA A 182 4.13 -5.83 -2.44
CA ALA A 182 4.69 -4.66 -3.12
C ALA A 182 5.68 -3.88 -2.23
N MET A 183 5.33 -3.61 -0.98
CA MET A 183 6.06 -2.70 -0.08
C MET A 183 6.38 -3.34 1.28
N PRO A 184 7.24 -4.37 1.34
CA PRO A 184 7.45 -5.15 2.55
C PRO A 184 8.06 -4.35 3.71
N ASN A 185 8.97 -3.41 3.44
CA ASN A 185 9.64 -2.65 4.49
C ASN A 185 8.70 -1.61 5.10
N THR A 186 7.95 -0.91 4.25
CA THR A 186 6.96 0.09 4.64
C THR A 186 5.85 -0.56 5.44
N CYS A 187 5.32 -1.70 4.96
CA CYS A 187 4.25 -2.41 5.66
C CYS A 187 4.72 -2.89 7.05
N ALA A 188 5.95 -3.41 7.16
CA ALA A 188 6.53 -3.78 8.46
C ALA A 188 6.72 -2.58 9.40
N HIS A 189 7.10 -1.42 8.87
CA HIS A 189 7.25 -0.19 9.64
C HIS A 189 5.91 0.40 10.09
N VAL A 190 4.88 0.34 9.23
CA VAL A 190 3.51 0.73 9.58
C VAL A 190 2.96 -0.18 10.68
N TRP A 191 3.16 -1.50 10.52
CA TRP A 191 2.74 -2.53 11.47
C TRP A 191 3.28 -2.28 12.87
N SER A 192 4.59 -2.00 12.98
CA SER A 192 5.21 -1.69 14.28
C SER A 192 4.75 -0.35 14.85
N ARG A 193 4.50 0.67 14.01
CA ARG A 193 3.99 1.98 14.45
C ARG A 193 2.60 1.92 15.06
N ILE A 194 1.76 0.98 14.65
CA ILE A 194 0.44 0.76 15.28
C ILE A 194 0.50 -0.22 16.46
N GLY A 195 1.71 -0.58 16.91
CA GLY A 195 1.96 -1.35 18.13
C GLY A 195 1.86 -2.87 17.97
N LEU A 196 1.67 -3.38 16.75
CA LEU A 196 1.55 -4.81 16.51
C LEU A 196 2.93 -5.50 16.56
N SER A 197 2.96 -6.69 17.13
CA SER A 197 4.13 -7.57 17.16
C SER A 197 4.22 -8.46 15.91
N GLY A 198 5.39 -9.06 15.70
CA GLY A 198 5.65 -9.87 14.51
C GLY A 198 5.70 -9.03 13.24
N ARG A 199 5.39 -9.64 12.09
CA ARG A 199 5.45 -8.97 10.80
C ARG A 199 4.22 -9.25 9.92
N PRO A 200 3.87 -8.33 9.00
CA PRO A 200 2.74 -8.54 8.10
C PRO A 200 2.97 -9.66 7.06
N ASP A 201 4.21 -9.97 6.69
CA ASP A 201 4.57 -11.10 5.78
C ASP A 201 4.41 -12.49 6.43
N GLU A 202 4.31 -12.55 7.76
CA GLU A 202 4.02 -13.77 8.51
C GLU A 202 2.52 -14.10 8.52
N GLN A 203 1.67 -13.14 8.13
CA GLN A 203 0.23 -13.29 8.12
C GLN A 203 -0.24 -14.10 6.91
N ARG A 204 -1.37 -14.80 7.04
CA ARG A 204 -1.93 -15.66 5.98
C ARG A 204 -3.34 -15.26 5.62
N LEU A 205 -3.53 -14.96 4.33
CA LEU A 205 -4.82 -14.64 3.76
C LEU A 205 -5.65 -15.91 3.51
N PRO A 206 -7.00 -15.82 3.55
CA PRO A 206 -7.78 -14.61 3.84
C PRO A 206 -7.92 -14.31 5.34
N ALA A 207 -7.72 -15.32 6.21
CA ALA A 207 -8.06 -15.25 7.63
C ALA A 207 -7.41 -14.06 8.37
N ALA A 208 -6.14 -13.77 8.10
CA ALA A 208 -5.45 -12.68 8.81
C ALA A 208 -5.92 -11.28 8.42
N ALA A 209 -6.66 -11.11 7.31
CA ALA A 209 -7.17 -9.83 6.85
C ALA A 209 -8.69 -9.68 7.04
N THR A 210 -9.32 -10.57 7.82
CA THR A 210 -10.71 -10.36 8.24
C THR A 210 -10.81 -9.17 9.19
N TRP A 211 -11.94 -8.46 9.13
CA TRP A 211 -12.22 -7.32 10.00
C TRP A 211 -12.23 -7.70 11.48
N GLY A 212 -11.86 -6.76 12.35
CA GLY A 212 -11.84 -6.93 13.81
C GLY A 212 -10.55 -7.54 14.36
N GLY A 213 -9.47 -7.56 13.57
CA GLY A 213 -8.20 -8.18 13.98
C GLY A 213 -7.27 -7.27 14.79
N TYR A 214 -7.45 -5.95 14.78
CA TYR A 214 -6.70 -5.03 15.62
C TYR A 214 -7.21 -5.13 17.08
N PRO A 215 -6.35 -5.51 18.04
CA PRO A 215 -6.82 -5.87 19.38
C PRO A 215 -7.24 -4.68 20.26
N GLY A 216 -6.86 -3.45 19.87
CA GLY A 216 -6.93 -2.29 20.76
C GLY A 216 -5.95 -2.38 21.93
N GLY A 217 -5.81 -1.28 22.68
CA GLY A 217 -4.95 -1.22 23.87
C GLY A 217 -3.44 -1.18 23.58
N LEU A 218 -3.04 -1.02 22.32
CA LEU A 218 -1.64 -0.99 21.91
C LEU A 218 -1.14 0.45 21.74
N PRO A 219 0.13 0.74 22.03
CA PRO A 219 0.69 2.07 21.79
C PRO A 219 0.78 2.35 20.29
N VAL A 220 0.34 3.54 19.88
CA VAL A 220 0.49 4.04 18.52
C VAL A 220 1.57 5.11 18.50
N ILE A 221 2.61 4.88 17.71
CA ILE A 221 3.79 5.73 17.64
C ILE A 221 3.64 6.71 16.49
N LYS A 222 3.62 8.00 16.82
CA LYS A 222 3.84 9.05 15.84
C LYS A 222 5.32 9.08 15.46
N GLY A 223 5.60 9.01 14.17
CA GLY A 223 6.96 9.13 13.64
C GLY A 223 7.02 10.06 12.44
N ASP A 224 8.20 10.12 11.82
CA ASP A 224 8.43 10.91 10.61
C ASP A 224 7.48 10.48 9.47
N PRO A 225 7.18 11.38 8.52
CA PRO A 225 6.39 11.03 7.34
C PRO A 225 6.94 9.78 6.65
N LEU A 226 6.09 8.79 6.40
CA LEU A 226 6.49 7.55 5.72
C LEU A 226 7.03 7.81 4.31
N PHE A 227 6.41 8.76 3.62
CA PHE A 227 6.73 9.11 2.25
C PHE A 227 6.87 10.63 2.16
N PRO A 228 8.09 11.17 2.32
CA PRO A 228 8.34 12.59 2.14
C PRO A 228 7.94 13.01 0.73
N ARG A 229 7.11 14.05 0.60
CA ARG A 229 6.62 14.51 -0.72
C ARG A 229 7.79 14.90 -1.61
N MET A 230 7.74 14.46 -2.85
CA MET A 230 8.72 14.80 -3.87
C MET A 230 8.24 16.02 -4.64
N LYS A 231 9.16 16.94 -4.94
CA LYS A 231 8.87 18.01 -5.89
C LYS A 231 8.87 17.41 -7.29
N ALA A 232 7.92 17.83 -8.14
CA ALA A 232 8.06 17.58 -9.57
C ALA A 232 9.38 18.21 -10.02
N ALA A 233 10.19 17.47 -10.77
CA ALA A 233 11.38 18.06 -11.38
C ALA A 233 10.91 19.21 -12.28
N GLU A 234 11.46 20.41 -12.08
CA GLU A 234 11.29 21.48 -13.07
C GLU A 234 11.90 20.94 -14.36
N SER A 235 11.06 20.81 -15.39
CA SER A 235 11.50 20.47 -16.73
C SER A 235 12.57 21.48 -17.13
N SER A 236 13.83 21.04 -17.10
CA SER A 236 14.92 21.82 -17.68
C SER A 236 14.64 21.90 -19.18
N GLN A 237 14.42 23.12 -19.65
CA GLN A 237 14.14 23.48 -21.05
C GLN A 237 15.21 22.97 -22.00
#